data_AF-S8DWM7-F1
#
_entry.id   AF-S8DWM7-F1
#
_cell.length_a   1.000
_cell.length_b   1.000
_cell.length_c   1.000
_cell.angle_alpha   90.00
_cell.angle_beta   90.00
_cell.angle_gamma   90.00
#
_symmetry.space_group_name_H-M   'P 1'
#
loop_
_entity.id
_entity.type
_entity.pdbx_description
1 polymer ?
#
loop_
_entity_poly.entity_id
_entity_poly.type
_entity_poly.pdbx_seq_one_letter_code
_entity_poly.pdbx_strand_id
1 'polypeptide(L)'
;MATVATLSPHDVPTTMNYYAPLENNTEAPYNFVNEPPVGTLRSNVGVDPHPVVVHDARGRESEFHIDINGFQYVKYPSVEKEFDNDARIEDVYYKEVEELLKKEVGAKRVFIFDHTIRYAQEDRQTNAQARGPVEHVHIDQTYDASVKRVHYHLPDEAERLLKGRVRIINVWRPIHHPAAHKPLAVSDWRYLDTEHDLVSTRLIYPHREGSTFSVKYNPDHKWYYLSNQTPDEVTLIKCYDSEQDRARLTPHSAFTDKTSLPELPTRESIEIRCLVFDSE
;
A
#
# COMPACT_ATOMS: atom_id res chain seq x y z
N MET A 1 -27.05 3.29 26.54
CA MET A 1 -27.38 2.04 25.81
C MET A 1 -26.47 1.98 24.61
N ALA A 2 -25.56 1.00 24.55
CA ALA A 2 -24.70 0.83 23.39
C ALA A 2 -25.57 0.36 22.22
N THR A 3 -25.71 1.20 21.20
CA THR A 3 -26.28 0.80 19.91
C THR A 3 -25.39 -0.28 19.34
N VAL A 4 -25.90 -1.51 19.27
CA VAL A 4 -25.26 -2.59 18.51
C VAL A 4 -25.27 -2.12 17.06
N ALA A 5 -24.13 -1.62 16.57
CA ALA A 5 -23.99 -1.26 15.18
C ALA A 5 -24.17 -2.53 14.35
N THR A 6 -25.26 -2.59 13.60
CA THR A 6 -25.49 -3.65 12.62
C THR A 6 -24.49 -3.47 11.49
N LEU A 7 -23.64 -4.46 11.26
CA LEU A 7 -22.70 -4.48 10.15
C LEU A 7 -23.44 -4.37 8.82
N SER A 8 -22.86 -3.65 7.87
CA SER A 8 -23.38 -3.63 6.50
C SER A 8 -23.21 -5.01 5.85
N PRO A 9 -23.98 -5.37 4.79
CA PRO A 9 -24.01 -6.73 4.22
C PRO A 9 -22.66 -7.30 3.74
N HIS A 10 -21.62 -6.47 3.64
CA HIS A 10 -20.28 -6.84 3.19
C HIS A 10 -19.17 -6.32 4.11
N ASP A 11 -19.49 -5.78 5.29
CA ASP A 11 -18.45 -5.45 6.25
C ASP A 11 -17.81 -6.75 6.77
N VAL A 12 -16.48 -6.79 6.86
CA VAL A 12 -15.75 -8.02 7.22
C VAL A 12 -15.08 -7.86 8.58
N PRO A 13 -15.57 -8.56 9.63
CA PRO A 13 -14.84 -8.73 10.88
C PRO A 13 -13.60 -9.58 10.65
N THR A 14 -12.43 -9.05 10.97
CA THR A 14 -11.14 -9.73 10.76
C THR A 14 -10.13 -9.36 11.85
N THR A 15 -8.90 -9.83 11.69
CA THR A 15 -7.77 -9.46 12.53
C THR A 15 -6.73 -8.77 11.66
N MET A 16 -6.27 -7.59 12.08
CA MET A 16 -5.16 -6.86 11.46
C MET A 16 -3.92 -7.00 12.33
N ASN A 17 -2.75 -7.20 11.71
CA ASN A 17 -1.49 -7.33 12.45
C ASN A 17 -0.80 -5.95 12.53
N TYR A 18 -0.95 -5.29 13.67
CA TYR A 18 -0.27 -4.03 13.95
C TYR A 18 1.16 -4.27 14.45
N TYR A 19 1.91 -3.18 14.58
CA TYR A 19 3.27 -3.20 15.11
C TYR A 19 3.28 -3.45 16.62
N ALA A 20 4.16 -4.36 17.05
CA ALA A 20 4.69 -4.40 18.41
C ALA A 20 6.23 -4.54 18.37
N PRO A 21 6.95 -3.99 19.37
CA PRO A 21 8.35 -4.36 19.56
C PRO A 21 8.45 -5.83 19.97
N LEU A 22 9.55 -6.50 19.60
CA LEU A 22 9.87 -7.81 20.19
C LEU A 22 10.16 -7.67 21.69
N GLU A 23 9.85 -8.71 22.48
CA GLU A 23 10.09 -8.71 23.92
C GLU A 23 11.56 -8.37 24.25
N ASN A 24 11.75 -7.47 25.21
CA ASN A 24 13.06 -7.00 25.68
C ASN A 24 13.96 -6.34 24.61
N ASN A 25 13.42 -6.00 23.43
CA ASN A 25 14.16 -5.28 22.41
C ASN A 25 14.05 -3.76 22.61
N THR A 26 15.20 -3.08 22.68
CA THR A 26 15.31 -1.61 22.80
C THR A 26 15.87 -0.96 21.54
N GLU A 27 16.26 -1.75 20.54
CA GLU A 27 16.78 -1.25 19.28
C GLU A 27 15.68 -0.65 18.40
N ALA A 28 16.06 0.32 17.58
CA ALA A 28 15.15 0.87 16.58
C ALA A 28 14.67 -0.23 15.62
N PRO A 29 13.40 -0.19 15.17
CA PRO A 29 12.86 -1.22 14.30
C PRO A 29 13.60 -1.31 12.95
N TYR A 30 13.88 -2.53 12.51
CA TYR A 30 14.54 -2.81 11.24
C TYR A 30 14.01 -4.08 10.60
N ASN A 31 14.17 -4.15 9.27
CA ASN A 31 13.94 -5.33 8.45
C ASN A 31 14.98 -5.41 7.34
N PHE A 32 15.68 -6.53 7.26
CA PHE A 32 16.63 -6.85 6.18
C PHE A 32 15.88 -7.46 4.99
N VAL A 33 16.01 -6.82 3.83
CA VAL A 33 15.41 -7.31 2.58
C VAL A 33 16.14 -8.55 2.07
N ASN A 34 17.46 -8.55 2.18
CA ASN A 34 18.32 -9.68 1.83
C ASN A 34 18.73 -10.45 3.10
N GLU A 35 19.57 -11.48 2.94
CA GLU A 35 20.08 -12.24 4.09
C GLU A 35 20.83 -11.29 5.05
N PRO A 36 20.48 -11.27 6.35
CA PRO A 36 21.16 -10.42 7.31
C PRO A 36 22.58 -10.93 7.60
N PRO A 37 23.44 -10.12 8.24
CA PRO A 37 24.72 -10.59 8.78
C PRO A 37 24.52 -11.79 9.70
N VAL A 38 25.47 -12.74 9.69
CA VAL A 38 25.42 -13.95 10.53
C VAL A 38 25.18 -13.59 11.99
N GLY A 39 24.19 -14.22 12.62
CA GLY A 39 23.81 -13.96 14.01
C GLY A 39 22.84 -12.79 14.22
N THR A 40 22.43 -12.10 13.16
CA THR A 40 21.44 -11.01 13.22
C THR A 40 20.07 -11.52 12.79
N LEU A 41 19.02 -11.22 13.56
CA LEU A 41 17.65 -11.50 13.14
C LEU A 41 17.34 -10.74 11.84
N ARG A 42 16.59 -11.35 10.92
CA ARG A 42 16.16 -10.65 9.69
C ARG A 42 15.32 -9.42 9.99
N SER A 43 14.49 -9.48 11.02
CA SER A 43 13.66 -8.36 11.46
C SER A 43 13.54 -8.39 12.97
N ASN A 44 13.47 -7.22 13.60
CA ASN A 44 13.15 -7.08 15.01
C ASN A 44 11.75 -6.46 15.24
N VAL A 45 10.90 -6.49 14.19
CA VAL A 45 9.50 -6.07 14.20
C VAL A 45 8.61 -7.23 14.62
N GLY A 46 7.89 -7.08 15.72
CA GLY A 46 6.85 -8.01 16.18
C GLY A 46 5.47 -7.66 15.62
N VAL A 47 4.50 -8.50 15.96
CA VAL A 47 3.09 -8.33 15.59
C VAL A 47 2.20 -8.18 16.81
N ASP A 48 1.22 -7.30 16.70
CA ASP A 48 0.15 -7.08 17.66
C ASP A 48 -1.21 -7.27 16.96
N PRO A 49 -1.76 -8.50 16.94
CA PRO A 49 -3.00 -8.78 16.23
C PRO A 49 -4.21 -8.20 16.96
N HIS A 50 -4.99 -7.33 16.30
CA HIS A 50 -6.21 -6.75 16.86
C HIS A 50 -7.44 -7.06 16.01
N PRO A 51 -8.59 -7.38 16.64
CA PRO A 51 -9.85 -7.51 15.93
C PRO A 51 -10.30 -6.14 15.39
N VAL A 52 -10.67 -6.10 14.12
CA VAL A 52 -11.20 -4.90 13.46
C VAL A 52 -12.38 -5.28 12.56
N VAL A 53 -13.12 -4.27 12.13
CA VAL A 53 -14.08 -4.37 11.02
C VAL A 53 -13.50 -3.62 9.84
N VAL A 54 -13.40 -4.28 8.69
CA VAL A 54 -13.07 -3.63 7.42
C VAL A 54 -14.39 -3.36 6.69
N HIS A 55 -14.69 -2.08 6.47
CA HIS A 55 -15.96 -1.66 5.88
C HIS A 55 -15.94 -1.74 4.37
N ASP A 56 -17.02 -2.22 3.77
CA ASP A 56 -17.14 -2.25 2.31
C ASP A 56 -17.42 -0.85 1.75
N ALA A 57 -16.58 -0.42 0.80
CA ALA A 57 -16.71 0.83 0.05
C ALA A 57 -17.55 0.70 -1.22
N ARG A 58 -18.00 -0.50 -1.59
CA ARG A 58 -18.80 -0.74 -2.79
C ARG A 58 -20.08 0.10 -2.81
N GLY A 59 -20.32 0.80 -3.92
CA GLY A 59 -21.43 1.75 -4.07
C GLY A 59 -21.22 3.10 -3.38
N ARG A 60 -20.09 3.28 -2.69
CA ARG A 60 -19.69 4.50 -1.97
C ARG A 60 -18.30 4.96 -2.41
N GLU A 61 -17.81 4.48 -3.55
CA GLU A 61 -16.46 4.74 -4.05
C GLU A 61 -16.19 6.25 -4.18
N SER A 62 -17.22 7.03 -4.54
CA SER A 62 -17.15 8.49 -4.69
C SER A 62 -17.03 9.26 -3.37
N GLU A 63 -17.17 8.62 -2.21
CA GLU A 63 -16.95 9.24 -0.89
C GLU A 63 -15.45 9.31 -0.52
N PHE A 64 -14.59 8.58 -1.23
CA PHE A 64 -13.18 8.43 -0.91
C PHE A 64 -12.30 9.19 -1.91
N HIS A 65 -11.58 10.19 -1.40
CA HIS A 65 -10.71 11.04 -2.19
C HIS A 65 -9.28 11.00 -1.68
N ILE A 66 -8.32 11.00 -2.60
CA ILE A 66 -6.90 10.82 -2.27
C ILE A 66 -6.33 11.94 -1.38
N ASP A 67 -6.85 13.17 -1.48
CA ASP A 67 -6.42 14.32 -0.67
C ASP A 67 -7.17 14.41 0.68
N ILE A 68 -8.23 13.63 0.89
CA ILE A 68 -9.01 13.63 2.14
C ILE A 68 -8.73 12.35 2.95
N ASN A 69 -8.90 11.20 2.32
CA ASN A 69 -8.83 9.88 2.97
C ASN A 69 -7.43 9.26 2.84
N GLY A 70 -6.59 9.75 1.92
CA GLY A 70 -5.29 9.13 1.60
C GLY A 70 -5.39 7.99 0.58
N PHE A 71 -6.59 7.63 0.14
CA PHE A 71 -6.82 6.66 -0.92
C PHE A 71 -8.04 7.03 -1.77
N GLN A 72 -8.16 6.39 -2.93
CA GLN A 72 -9.28 6.59 -3.85
C GLN A 72 -9.50 5.34 -4.70
N TYR A 73 -10.75 4.98 -4.96
CA TYR A 73 -11.12 3.91 -5.89
C TYR A 73 -11.47 4.51 -7.26
N VAL A 74 -10.95 3.93 -8.33
CA VAL A 74 -11.18 4.41 -9.69
C VAL A 74 -11.49 3.23 -10.61
N LYS A 75 -12.54 3.36 -11.42
CA LYS A 75 -12.78 2.44 -12.54
C LYS A 75 -11.90 2.85 -13.72
N TYR A 76 -10.92 2.03 -14.02
CA TYR A 76 -9.94 2.28 -15.09
C TYR A 76 -9.54 0.95 -15.75
N PRO A 77 -10.35 0.47 -16.72
CA PRO A 77 -10.04 -0.77 -17.44
C PRO A 77 -8.67 -0.71 -18.11
N SER A 78 -7.84 -1.72 -17.88
CA SER A 78 -6.49 -1.80 -18.45
C SER A 78 -6.50 -2.38 -19.86
N VAL A 79 -5.63 -1.90 -20.76
CA VAL A 79 -5.32 -2.57 -22.02
C VAL A 79 -4.41 -3.76 -21.77
N GLU A 80 -3.46 -3.63 -20.85
CA GLU A 80 -2.66 -4.77 -20.37
C GLU A 80 -3.53 -5.74 -19.55
N LYS A 81 -3.54 -7.03 -19.90
CA LYS A 81 -4.40 -8.05 -19.28
C LYS A 81 -3.63 -9.25 -18.71
N GLU A 82 -2.42 -9.52 -19.19
CA GLU A 82 -1.66 -10.74 -18.87
C GLU A 82 -0.63 -10.52 -17.76
N PHE A 83 -0.04 -9.32 -17.69
CA PHE A 83 0.90 -8.95 -16.61
C PHE A 83 2.03 -9.99 -16.36
N ASP A 84 2.45 -10.71 -17.38
CA ASP A 84 3.44 -11.81 -17.29
C ASP A 84 4.84 -11.41 -17.83
N ASN A 85 4.95 -10.18 -18.35
CA ASN A 85 6.15 -9.68 -19.01
C ASN A 85 6.45 -8.22 -18.62
N ASP A 86 7.57 -8.02 -17.91
CA ASP A 86 8.00 -6.70 -17.41
C ASP A 86 8.14 -5.66 -18.53
N ALA A 87 8.73 -6.02 -19.68
CA ALA A 87 8.91 -5.09 -20.79
C ALA A 87 7.56 -4.62 -21.38
N ARG A 88 6.56 -5.51 -21.40
CA ARG A 88 5.20 -5.16 -21.82
C ARG A 88 4.48 -4.30 -20.78
N ILE A 89 4.67 -4.59 -19.50
CA ILE A 89 4.15 -3.75 -18.40
C ILE A 89 4.74 -2.33 -18.50
N GLU A 90 6.04 -2.21 -18.74
CA GLU A 90 6.72 -0.93 -18.91
C GLU A 90 6.30 -0.19 -20.19
N ASP A 91 6.13 -0.89 -21.32
CA ASP A 91 5.75 -0.23 -22.58
C ASP A 91 4.26 0.11 -22.66
N VAL A 92 3.39 -0.65 -21.98
CA VAL A 92 1.93 -0.48 -22.09
C VAL A 92 1.36 0.06 -20.79
N TYR A 93 1.43 -0.72 -19.71
CA TYR A 93 0.70 -0.43 -18.48
C TYR A 93 1.25 0.81 -17.74
N TYR A 94 2.55 1.07 -17.81
CA TYR A 94 3.13 2.29 -17.22
C TYR A 94 2.53 3.55 -17.85
N LYS A 95 2.35 3.57 -19.18
CA LYS A 95 1.68 4.70 -19.88
C LYS A 95 0.24 4.85 -19.42
N GLU A 96 -0.47 3.74 -19.23
CA GLU A 96 -1.85 3.76 -18.69
C GLU A 96 -1.92 4.37 -17.28
N VAL A 97 -0.95 4.04 -16.42
CA VAL A 97 -0.83 4.56 -15.06
C VAL A 97 -0.48 6.04 -15.04
N GLU A 98 0.43 6.49 -15.91
CA GLU A 98 0.74 7.92 -16.04
C GLU A 98 -0.51 8.73 -16.41
N GLU A 99 -1.29 8.29 -17.41
CA GLU A 99 -2.51 8.98 -17.83
C GLU A 99 -3.59 8.95 -16.75
N LEU A 100 -3.75 7.82 -16.04
CA LEU A 100 -4.62 7.72 -14.88
C LEU A 100 -4.25 8.76 -13.81
N LEU A 101 -2.97 8.87 -13.44
CA LEU A 101 -2.53 9.80 -12.39
C LEU A 101 -2.61 11.27 -12.84
N LYS A 102 -2.32 11.57 -14.12
CA LYS A 102 -2.56 12.90 -14.68
C LYS A 102 -4.03 13.31 -14.56
N LYS A 103 -4.95 12.38 -14.89
CA LYS A 103 -6.39 12.61 -14.86
C LYS A 103 -6.95 12.73 -13.44
N GLU A 104 -6.65 11.77 -12.57
CA GLU A 104 -7.33 11.65 -11.26
C GLU A 104 -6.69 12.52 -10.18
N VAL A 105 -5.38 12.78 -10.26
CA VAL A 105 -4.65 13.51 -9.21
C VAL A 105 -3.93 14.76 -9.70
N GLY A 106 -4.17 15.14 -10.97
CA GLY A 106 -3.65 16.36 -11.56
C GLY A 106 -2.14 16.37 -11.77
N ALA A 107 -1.51 15.19 -11.86
CA ALA A 107 -0.07 15.08 -12.08
C ALA A 107 0.37 15.85 -13.34
N LYS A 108 1.51 16.54 -13.28
CA LYS A 108 2.20 17.08 -14.45
C LYS A 108 3.26 16.10 -14.93
N ARG A 109 4.03 15.57 -13.99
CA ARG A 109 5.01 14.52 -14.23
C ARG A 109 4.78 13.35 -13.30
N VAL A 110 4.94 12.15 -13.86
CA VAL A 110 4.91 10.88 -13.15
C VAL A 110 6.24 10.18 -13.46
N PHE A 111 6.90 9.67 -12.44
CA PHE A 111 8.08 8.83 -12.59
C PHE A 111 7.81 7.50 -11.87
N ILE A 112 7.65 6.44 -12.64
CA ILE A 112 7.43 5.09 -12.12
C ILE A 112 8.80 4.47 -11.87
N PHE A 113 9.07 4.08 -10.63
CA PHE A 113 10.40 3.60 -10.24
C PHE A 113 10.49 2.11 -9.97
N ASP A 114 9.37 1.46 -9.68
CA ASP A 114 9.25 0.01 -9.66
C ASP A 114 7.78 -0.44 -9.80
N HIS A 115 7.62 -1.73 -10.03
CA HIS A 115 6.36 -2.42 -9.81
C HIS A 115 6.59 -3.71 -9.02
N THR A 116 5.54 -4.25 -8.44
CA THR A 116 5.58 -5.56 -7.77
C THR A 116 4.32 -6.33 -8.07
N ILE A 117 4.49 -7.55 -8.56
CA ILE A 117 3.41 -8.52 -8.70
C ILE A 117 3.42 -9.46 -7.49
N ARG A 118 2.24 -9.71 -6.94
CA ARG A 118 2.03 -10.60 -5.80
C ARG A 118 1.03 -11.69 -6.19
N TYR A 119 1.46 -12.93 -5.98
CA TYR A 119 0.67 -14.16 -6.19
C TYR A 119 0.32 -14.80 -4.84
N ALA A 120 -0.47 -15.87 -4.87
CA ALA A 120 -0.77 -16.65 -3.69
C ALA A 120 0.49 -17.28 -3.09
N GLN A 121 0.51 -17.46 -1.76
CA GLN A 121 1.64 -18.08 -1.08
C GLN A 121 1.85 -19.55 -1.50
N GLU A 122 0.79 -20.22 -1.96
CA GLU A 122 0.80 -21.61 -2.42
C GLU A 122 1.57 -21.78 -3.75
N ASP A 123 1.63 -20.72 -4.58
CA ASP A 123 2.42 -20.68 -5.83
C ASP A 123 3.93 -20.51 -5.58
N ARG A 124 4.36 -20.31 -4.32
CA ARG A 124 5.79 -20.30 -3.96
C ARG A 124 6.48 -21.65 -4.17
N GLN A 125 5.71 -22.75 -4.23
CA GLN A 125 6.28 -24.08 -4.48
C GLN A 125 6.90 -24.18 -5.89
N THR A 126 6.42 -23.38 -6.84
CA THR A 126 6.92 -23.33 -8.23
C THR A 126 7.77 -22.08 -8.51
N ASN A 127 7.61 -21.00 -7.72
CA ASN A 127 8.41 -19.78 -7.85
C ASN A 127 8.91 -19.25 -6.49
N ALA A 128 10.18 -19.49 -6.17
CA ALA A 128 10.82 -19.05 -4.92
C ALA A 128 10.83 -17.52 -4.73
N GLN A 129 10.56 -16.73 -5.78
CA GLN A 129 10.45 -15.27 -5.71
C GLN A 129 9.01 -14.76 -5.51
N ALA A 130 7.99 -15.61 -5.60
CA ALA A 130 6.60 -15.19 -5.44
C ALA A 130 6.40 -14.56 -4.05
N ARG A 131 6.00 -13.29 -4.00
CA ARG A 131 5.72 -12.57 -2.76
C ARG A 131 4.23 -12.58 -2.52
N GLY A 132 3.80 -13.20 -1.41
CA GLY A 132 2.41 -13.14 -0.98
C GLY A 132 1.96 -11.71 -0.65
N PRO A 133 0.65 -11.51 -0.47
CA PRO A 133 0.09 -10.32 0.18
C PRO A 133 0.81 -9.96 1.50
N VAL A 134 1.00 -8.68 1.79
CA VAL A 134 1.56 -8.23 3.07
C VAL A 134 0.42 -8.11 4.08
N GLU A 135 0.47 -8.89 5.15
CA GLU A 135 -0.58 -8.93 6.18
C GLU A 135 -0.24 -8.10 7.43
N HIS A 136 0.78 -7.25 7.35
CA HIS A 136 1.11 -6.28 8.40
C HIS A 136 0.60 -4.90 8.02
N VAL A 137 0.09 -4.16 9.00
CA VAL A 137 -0.31 -2.76 8.79
C VAL A 137 0.94 -1.90 8.61
N HIS A 138 1.05 -1.27 7.44
CA HIS A 138 2.23 -0.49 7.06
C HIS A 138 1.89 0.70 6.15
N ILE A 139 2.88 1.58 6.00
CA ILE A 139 2.97 2.59 4.93
C ILE A 139 4.35 2.45 4.31
N ASP A 140 4.41 2.40 2.98
CA ASP A 140 5.60 2.03 2.20
C ASP A 140 6.81 2.96 2.37
N GLN A 141 6.63 4.20 2.84
CA GLN A 141 7.72 5.15 2.99
C GLN A 141 7.52 6.01 4.25
N THR A 142 8.62 6.28 4.95
CA THR A 142 8.65 7.42 5.90
C THR A 142 8.74 8.75 5.13
N TYR A 143 8.46 9.86 5.82
CA TYR A 143 8.54 11.19 5.21
C TYR A 143 9.94 11.49 4.66
N ASP A 144 10.99 11.18 5.41
CA ASP A 144 12.38 11.40 4.99
C ASP A 144 12.82 10.43 3.87
N ALA A 145 12.37 9.16 3.93
CA ALA A 145 12.64 8.19 2.87
C ALA A 145 12.01 8.62 1.54
N SER A 146 10.84 9.25 1.59
CA SER A 146 10.15 9.76 0.41
C SER A 146 10.95 10.87 -0.29
N VAL A 147 11.55 11.78 0.47
CA VAL A 147 12.46 12.81 -0.09
C VAL A 147 13.71 12.16 -0.68
N LYS A 148 14.31 11.18 0.02
CA LYS A 148 15.46 10.41 -0.48
C LYS A 148 15.14 9.66 -1.78
N ARG A 149 13.90 9.22 -2.00
CA ARG A 149 13.48 8.59 -3.27
C ARG A 149 13.59 9.55 -4.45
N VAL A 150 13.24 10.82 -4.27
CA VAL A 150 13.42 11.84 -5.32
C VAL A 150 14.90 11.99 -5.67
N HIS A 151 15.77 12.16 -4.67
CA HIS A 151 17.22 12.26 -4.90
C HIS A 151 17.81 11.01 -5.55
N TYR A 152 17.34 9.82 -5.15
CA TYR A 152 17.86 8.56 -5.67
C TYR A 152 17.46 8.34 -7.13
N HIS A 153 16.21 8.60 -7.49
CA HIS A 153 15.69 8.31 -8.82
C HIS A 153 15.88 9.46 -9.83
N LEU A 154 15.93 10.70 -9.35
CA LEU A 154 16.01 11.91 -10.18
C LEU A 154 17.09 12.89 -9.65
N PRO A 155 18.35 12.45 -9.49
CA PRO A 155 19.38 13.22 -8.79
C PRO A 155 19.63 14.62 -9.39
N ASP A 156 19.64 14.73 -10.72
CA ASP A 156 19.94 15.97 -11.43
C ASP A 156 18.82 17.03 -11.30
N GLU A 157 17.60 16.60 -10.96
CA GLU A 157 16.42 17.46 -10.90
C GLU A 157 15.82 17.57 -9.50
N ALA A 158 16.31 16.79 -8.54
CA ALA A 158 15.69 16.63 -7.23
C ALA A 158 15.46 17.97 -6.50
N GLU A 159 16.48 18.84 -6.45
CA GLU A 159 16.38 20.16 -5.80
C GLU A 159 15.33 21.08 -6.45
N ARG A 160 15.05 20.88 -7.74
CA ARG A 160 14.04 21.62 -8.47
C ARG A 160 12.65 21.06 -8.19
N LEU A 161 12.50 19.74 -8.28
CA LEU A 161 11.23 19.03 -8.06
C LEU A 161 10.74 19.15 -6.61
N LEU A 162 11.64 19.06 -5.63
CA LEU A 162 11.32 19.17 -4.20
C LEU A 162 10.87 20.59 -3.76
N LYS A 163 10.99 21.60 -4.64
CA LYS A 163 10.40 22.93 -4.40
C LYS A 163 8.90 22.97 -4.73
N GLY A 164 8.42 22.02 -5.53
CA GLY A 164 7.00 21.85 -5.82
C GLY A 164 6.37 20.80 -4.91
N ARG A 165 5.09 20.53 -5.15
CA ARG A 165 4.41 19.41 -4.49
C ARG A 165 4.90 18.09 -5.04
N VAL A 166 5.35 17.22 -4.13
CA VAL A 166 5.80 15.87 -4.43
C VAL A 166 4.95 14.87 -3.68
N ARG A 167 4.53 13.82 -4.38
CA ARG A 167 3.73 12.74 -3.84
C ARG A 167 4.34 11.40 -4.20
N ILE A 168 4.11 10.40 -3.34
CA ILE A 168 4.28 9.00 -3.71
C ILE A 168 2.88 8.38 -3.70
N ILE A 169 2.45 7.89 -4.85
CA ILE A 169 1.15 7.24 -5.00
C ILE A 169 1.40 5.85 -5.59
N ASN A 170 0.95 4.83 -4.88
CA ASN A 170 0.91 3.48 -5.39
C ASN A 170 -0.42 3.28 -6.14
N VAL A 171 -0.36 2.65 -7.31
CA VAL A 171 -1.55 2.19 -8.05
C VAL A 171 -1.65 0.69 -7.89
N TRP A 172 -2.64 0.24 -7.11
CA TRP A 172 -2.88 -1.17 -6.83
C TRP A 172 -4.06 -1.69 -7.65
N ARG A 173 -3.88 -2.88 -8.25
CA ARG A 173 -4.90 -3.51 -9.10
C ARG A 173 -4.89 -5.04 -8.93
N PRO A 174 -6.04 -5.70 -8.74
CA PRO A 174 -6.16 -7.15 -8.98
C PRO A 174 -5.90 -7.48 -10.46
N ILE A 175 -5.20 -8.56 -10.75
CA ILE A 175 -4.96 -9.01 -12.13
C ILE A 175 -5.64 -10.36 -12.35
N HIS A 176 -5.99 -10.66 -13.60
CA HIS A 176 -6.71 -11.86 -14.06
C HIS A 176 -8.14 -12.06 -13.54
N HIS A 177 -8.40 -11.84 -12.26
CA HIS A 177 -9.70 -12.08 -11.63
C HIS A 177 -9.91 -11.15 -10.42
N PRO A 178 -11.12 -11.11 -9.85
CA PRO A 178 -11.37 -10.32 -8.66
C PRO A 178 -10.50 -10.74 -7.46
N ALA A 179 -10.17 -9.79 -6.59
CA ALA A 179 -9.41 -10.03 -5.37
C ALA A 179 -10.31 -10.61 -4.26
N ALA A 180 -10.70 -11.89 -4.40
CA ALA A 180 -11.51 -12.59 -3.41
C ALA A 180 -10.71 -12.84 -2.12
N HIS A 181 -9.61 -13.58 -2.21
CA HIS A 181 -8.79 -13.91 -1.04
C HIS A 181 -7.81 -12.80 -0.70
N LYS A 182 -7.58 -12.56 0.59
CA LYS A 182 -6.61 -11.56 1.06
C LYS A 182 -6.78 -10.17 0.41
N PRO A 183 -7.99 -9.58 0.33
CA PRO A 183 -8.19 -8.28 -0.33
C PRO A 183 -7.36 -7.17 0.31
N LEU A 184 -7.16 -6.07 -0.43
CA LEU A 184 -6.46 -4.89 0.07
C LEU A 184 -7.40 -4.05 0.94
N ALA A 185 -7.00 -3.82 2.19
CA ALA A 185 -7.60 -2.80 3.04
C ALA A 185 -6.72 -1.54 3.10
N VAL A 186 -7.38 -0.40 3.19
CA VAL A 186 -6.80 0.95 3.34
C VAL A 186 -7.49 1.66 4.51
N SER A 187 -6.73 2.39 5.32
CA SER A 187 -7.24 3.09 6.50
C SER A 187 -7.38 4.59 6.24
N ASP A 188 -8.52 5.17 6.56
CA ASP A 188 -8.76 6.60 6.35
C ASP A 188 -7.83 7.49 7.17
N TRP A 189 -7.03 8.29 6.47
CA TRP A 189 -6.04 9.22 7.02
C TRP A 189 -6.59 10.10 8.14
N ARG A 190 -7.87 10.49 8.07
CA ARG A 190 -8.49 11.40 9.06
C ARG A 190 -8.55 10.82 10.48
N TYR A 191 -8.35 9.50 10.60
CA TYR A 191 -8.37 8.76 11.86
C TYR A 191 -7.01 8.16 12.22
N LEU A 192 -5.93 8.61 11.58
CA LEU A 192 -4.56 8.25 11.92
C LEU A 192 -3.94 9.32 12.82
N ASP A 193 -3.45 8.93 14.00
CA ASP A 193 -2.63 9.79 14.83
C ASP A 193 -1.17 9.72 14.38
N THR A 194 -0.74 10.71 13.59
CA THR A 194 0.61 10.71 13.01
C THR A 194 1.73 10.85 14.04
N GLU A 195 1.44 11.32 15.26
CA GLU A 195 2.43 11.49 16.32
C GLU A 195 2.64 10.18 17.10
N HIS A 196 1.58 9.39 17.28
CA HIS A 196 1.60 8.23 18.17
C HIS A 196 1.53 6.88 17.43
N ASP A 197 0.90 6.82 16.27
CA ASP A 197 0.64 5.56 15.56
C ASP A 197 1.81 5.13 14.67
N LEU A 198 2.64 6.08 14.23
CA LEU A 198 3.70 5.83 13.25
C LEU A 198 5.02 5.42 13.90
N VAL A 199 5.57 4.28 13.48
CA VAL A 199 6.87 3.77 13.91
C VAL A 199 7.77 3.62 12.70
N SER A 200 8.84 4.42 12.65
CA SER A 200 9.83 4.32 11.58
C SER A 200 10.57 2.98 11.68
N THR A 201 10.45 2.17 10.63
CA THR A 201 11.11 0.88 10.50
C THR A 201 12.12 0.96 9.37
N ARG A 202 13.39 0.72 9.70
CA ARG A 202 14.49 0.72 8.73
C ARG A 202 14.34 -0.46 7.77
N LEU A 203 14.48 -0.22 6.48
CA LEU A 203 14.47 -1.23 5.44
C LEU A 203 15.87 -1.33 4.83
N ILE A 204 16.60 -2.37 5.22
CA ILE A 204 18.04 -2.48 4.97
C ILE A 204 18.28 -3.37 3.74
N TYR A 205 18.92 -2.80 2.73
CA TYR A 205 19.41 -3.47 1.53
C TYR A 205 20.94 -3.56 1.57
N PRO A 206 21.58 -4.43 0.74
CA PRO A 206 23.04 -4.55 0.69
C PRO A 206 23.79 -3.24 0.41
N HIS A 207 23.18 -2.32 -0.34
CA HIS A 207 23.84 -1.10 -0.82
C HIS A 207 23.09 0.20 -0.46
N ARG A 208 21.96 0.11 0.23
CA ARG A 208 21.17 1.28 0.63
C ARG A 208 20.29 0.98 1.83
N GLU A 209 19.86 2.03 2.49
CA GLU A 209 18.85 1.97 3.54
C GLU A 209 17.65 2.83 3.13
N GLY A 210 16.46 2.25 3.18
CA GLY A 210 15.20 2.98 3.14
C GLY A 210 14.52 2.89 4.51
N SER A 211 13.31 3.42 4.61
CA SER A 211 12.47 3.24 5.79
C SER A 211 10.99 3.30 5.42
N THR A 212 10.22 2.49 6.11
CA THR A 212 8.76 2.42 6.02
C THR A 212 8.16 2.82 7.37
N PHE A 213 6.86 3.10 7.44
CA PHE A 213 6.18 3.12 8.73
C PHE A 213 5.55 1.76 8.99
N SER A 214 5.90 1.17 10.13
CA SER A 214 5.00 0.23 10.81
C SER A 214 4.00 1.04 11.62
N VAL A 215 2.80 0.51 11.84
CA VAL A 215 1.69 1.26 12.47
C VAL A 215 1.27 0.56 13.75
N LYS A 216 1.20 1.28 14.86
CA LYS A 216 0.64 0.78 16.14
C LYS A 216 -0.87 0.71 16.07
N TYR A 217 -1.45 -0.14 16.91
CA TYR A 217 -2.90 -0.20 17.02
C TYR A 217 -3.48 1.10 17.59
N ASN A 218 -4.52 1.59 16.94
CA ASN A 218 -5.38 2.65 17.41
C ASN A 218 -6.84 2.25 17.10
N PRO A 219 -7.75 2.21 18.09
CA PRO A 219 -9.15 1.86 17.87
C PRO A 219 -9.91 2.85 16.98
N ASP A 220 -9.38 4.06 16.77
CA ASP A 220 -10.02 5.06 15.92
C ASP A 220 -9.83 4.78 14.43
N HIS A 221 -8.80 4.02 14.03
CA HIS A 221 -8.55 3.64 12.65
C HIS A 221 -9.82 3.14 11.95
N LYS A 222 -10.10 3.67 10.75
CA LYS A 222 -11.25 3.28 9.93
C LYS A 222 -10.78 2.58 8.66
N TRP A 223 -10.99 1.28 8.63
CA TRP A 223 -10.56 0.42 7.54
C TRP A 223 -11.64 0.26 6.49
N TYR A 224 -11.23 0.35 5.23
CA TYR A 224 -12.09 0.17 4.06
C TYR A 224 -11.46 -0.79 3.07
N TYR A 225 -12.29 -1.49 2.32
CA TYR A 225 -11.91 -2.28 1.16
C TYR A 225 -13.01 -2.19 0.10
N LEU A 226 -12.71 -2.64 -1.12
CA LEU A 226 -13.70 -2.69 -2.19
C LEU A 226 -14.11 -4.15 -2.43
N SER A 227 -15.34 -4.51 -2.06
CA SER A 227 -15.83 -5.88 -2.27
C SER A 227 -15.88 -6.23 -3.77
N ASN A 228 -15.47 -7.47 -4.07
CA ASN A 228 -15.37 -7.99 -5.44
C ASN A 228 -14.60 -7.04 -6.39
N GLN A 229 -13.52 -6.40 -5.90
CA GLN A 229 -12.71 -5.51 -6.73
C GLN A 229 -12.17 -6.28 -7.93
N THR A 230 -12.53 -5.81 -9.12
CA THR A 230 -12.20 -6.47 -10.41
C THR A 230 -10.92 -5.91 -11.02
N PRO A 231 -10.33 -6.58 -12.02
CA PRO A 231 -9.19 -6.03 -12.77
C PRO A 231 -9.47 -4.74 -13.54
N ASP A 232 -10.72 -4.29 -13.65
CA ASP A 232 -11.06 -3.00 -14.25
C ASP A 232 -11.09 -1.84 -13.23
N GLU A 233 -10.75 -2.11 -11.98
CA GLU A 233 -10.80 -1.17 -10.86
C GLU A 233 -9.44 -1.08 -10.17
N VAL A 234 -9.01 0.14 -9.88
CA VAL A 234 -7.74 0.43 -9.21
C VAL A 234 -7.99 1.13 -7.89
N THR A 235 -7.13 0.84 -6.92
CA THR A 235 -7.03 1.57 -5.65
C THR A 235 -5.77 2.43 -5.71
N LEU A 236 -5.94 3.74 -5.67
CA LEU A 236 -4.83 4.67 -5.48
C LEU A 236 -4.54 4.75 -3.98
N ILE A 237 -3.27 4.57 -3.60
CA ILE A 237 -2.81 4.56 -2.21
C ILE A 237 -1.75 5.64 -2.07
N LYS A 238 -2.02 6.68 -1.29
CA LYS A 238 -1.02 7.72 -1.03
C LYS A 238 -0.03 7.21 0.01
N CYS A 239 1.24 7.13 -0.34
CA CYS A 239 2.32 6.77 0.59
C CYS A 239 3.08 8.00 1.08
N TYR A 240 3.00 9.12 0.37
CA TYR A 240 3.60 10.40 0.76
C TYR A 240 2.94 11.59 0.05
N ASP A 241 2.90 12.73 0.74
CA ASP A 241 2.62 14.06 0.21
C ASP A 241 3.48 15.08 0.95
N SER A 242 4.11 15.97 0.21
CA SER A 242 4.88 17.08 0.77
C SER A 242 3.97 18.14 1.40
N GLU A 243 2.73 18.28 0.91
CA GLU A 243 1.75 19.18 1.52
C GLU A 243 1.23 18.63 2.85
N GLN A 244 0.92 19.53 3.78
CA GLN A 244 0.56 19.17 5.17
C GLN A 244 -0.88 19.50 5.55
N ASP A 245 -1.62 20.19 4.68
CA ASP A 245 -3.01 20.61 4.88
C ASP A 245 -4.05 19.55 4.46
N ARG A 246 -3.59 18.35 4.12
CA ARG A 246 -4.37 17.28 3.48
C ARG A 246 -3.85 15.90 3.88
N ALA A 247 -4.50 14.84 3.38
CA ALA A 247 -3.98 13.48 3.56
C ALA A 247 -2.57 13.34 3.00
N ARG A 248 -1.63 12.90 3.84
CA ARG A 248 -0.22 12.76 3.47
C ARG A 248 0.20 11.33 3.17
N LEU A 249 -0.46 10.37 3.80
CA LEU A 249 -0.21 8.94 3.60
C LEU A 249 -1.44 8.14 4.05
N THR A 250 -1.44 6.83 3.85
CA THR A 250 -2.51 5.94 4.34
C THR A 250 -1.94 4.59 4.77
N PRO A 251 -2.27 4.09 5.98
CA PRO A 251 -2.02 2.71 6.34
C PRO A 251 -2.75 1.76 5.39
N HIS A 252 -2.12 0.65 5.06
CA HIS A 252 -2.71 -0.41 4.26
C HIS A 252 -2.18 -1.79 4.67
N SER A 253 -2.99 -2.82 4.40
CA SER A 253 -2.66 -4.22 4.66
C SER A 253 -3.54 -5.11 3.79
N ALA A 254 -3.05 -6.30 3.44
CA ALA A 254 -3.95 -7.39 3.12
C ALA A 254 -4.58 -7.93 4.41
N PHE A 255 -5.82 -8.44 4.32
CA PHE A 255 -6.50 -9.02 5.48
C PHE A 255 -7.23 -10.30 5.12
N THR A 256 -7.50 -11.14 6.11
CA THR A 256 -8.25 -12.38 5.87
C THR A 256 -9.74 -12.08 5.79
N ASP A 257 -10.34 -12.26 4.62
CA ASP A 257 -11.78 -12.31 4.47
C ASP A 257 -12.27 -13.76 4.61
N LYS A 258 -12.94 -14.06 5.74
CA LYS A 258 -13.48 -15.39 6.03
C LYS A 258 -14.79 -15.69 5.29
N THR A 259 -15.37 -14.69 4.63
CA THR A 259 -16.59 -14.86 3.82
C THR A 259 -16.29 -15.28 2.38
N SER A 260 -15.03 -15.13 1.94
CA SER A 260 -14.57 -15.58 0.64
C SER A 260 -14.66 -17.10 0.50
N LEU A 261 -15.25 -17.55 -0.61
CA LEU A 261 -15.45 -18.96 -0.88
C LEU A 261 -14.11 -19.64 -1.25
N PRO A 262 -13.76 -20.81 -0.67
CA PRO A 262 -12.46 -21.46 -0.88
C PRO A 262 -12.13 -21.78 -2.35
N GLU A 263 -13.14 -22.00 -3.19
CA GLU A 263 -12.98 -22.31 -4.62
C GLU A 263 -12.67 -21.10 -5.49
N LEU A 264 -12.82 -19.87 -4.97
CA LEU A 264 -12.48 -18.67 -5.73
C LEU A 264 -10.96 -18.60 -5.94
N PRO A 265 -10.50 -18.04 -7.08
CA PRO A 265 -9.08 -17.87 -7.33
C PRO A 265 -8.40 -17.03 -6.24
N THR A 266 -7.21 -17.47 -5.84
CA THR A 266 -6.35 -16.75 -4.90
C THR A 266 -5.85 -15.45 -5.51
N ARG A 267 -5.88 -14.35 -4.76
CA ARG A 267 -5.59 -13.02 -5.28
C ARG A 267 -4.21 -12.93 -5.93
N GLU A 268 -4.23 -12.52 -7.19
CA GLU A 268 -3.11 -11.97 -7.92
C GLU A 268 -3.27 -10.45 -8.05
N SER A 269 -2.19 -9.70 -7.86
CA SER A 269 -2.26 -8.24 -7.92
C SER A 269 -0.94 -7.63 -8.35
N ILE A 270 -1.03 -6.47 -8.98
CA ILE A 270 0.10 -5.61 -9.30
C ILE A 270 0.00 -4.30 -8.51
N GLU A 271 1.15 -3.81 -8.06
CA GLU A 271 1.31 -2.50 -7.45
C GLU A 271 2.39 -1.72 -8.19
N ILE A 272 2.05 -0.53 -8.68
CA ILE A 272 2.97 0.39 -9.37
C ILE A 272 3.31 1.53 -8.43
N ARG A 273 4.60 1.79 -8.18
CA ARG A 273 5.04 2.86 -7.29
C ARG A 273 5.51 4.07 -8.09
N CYS A 274 4.84 5.20 -7.85
CA CYS A 274 5.02 6.40 -8.65
C CYS A 274 5.48 7.57 -7.78
N LEU A 275 6.53 8.26 -8.20
CA LEU A 275 6.76 9.66 -7.83
C LEU A 275 5.86 10.53 -8.69
N VAL A 276 5.09 11.43 -8.08
CA VAL A 276 4.10 12.27 -8.74
C VAL A 276 4.38 13.74 -8.40
N PHE A 277 4.48 14.57 -9.44
CA PHE A 277 4.86 15.97 -9.33
C PHE A 277 3.80 16.89 -9.95
N ASP A 278 3.57 18.05 -9.32
CA ASP A 278 2.68 19.09 -9.82
C ASP A 278 3.39 20.08 -10.76
N SER A 279 4.68 19.84 -11.03
CA SER A 279 5.51 20.52 -12.01
C SER A 279 6.24 19.51 -12.90
N GLU A 280 6.51 19.88 -14.15
CA GLU A 280 7.43 19.16 -15.06
C GLU A 280 8.85 19.08 -14.47
#